data_AF-A0A9D4B4K2-F1
#
_entry.id   AF-A0A9D4B4K2-F1
#
_cell.length_a   1.000
_cell.length_b   1.000
_cell.length_c   1.000
_cell.angle_alpha   90.00
_cell.angle_beta   90.00
_cell.angle_gamma   90.00
#
_symmetry.space_group_name_H-M   'P 1'
#
loop_
_entity.id
_entity.type
_entity.pdbx_description
1 polymer ?
#
loop_
_entity_poly.entity_id
_entity_poly.type
_entity_poly.pdbx_seq_one_letter_code
_entity_poly.pdbx_strand_id
1 'polypeptide(L)'
;MSSIQKRSSGGLWNSTKETATVISAITKYLEKKGAIFSSKGKVDFALNDKPVTSIEYDTSKTSRELKKYIPLKENATNYSVTATGTKSTDLSFDLTLKGTLKFKDKDLLGSETQASIDSLRNGLKIKRIFNSVKRIRDLNNQEYLVPHTLIGGKLQVGEELLVKIQFRVDKDYEYLLLEDFLPSGFEVTKTDAYEGIRYYTHSERRDEKMAFFFSKLQKGKSTNLRT
;
A
#
# COMPACT_ATOMS: atom_id res chain seq x y z
N MET A 1 -6.18 -12.46 23.02
CA MET A 1 -5.39 -11.30 22.51
C MET A 1 -4.81 -11.69 21.16
N SER A 2 -5.16 -10.99 20.08
CA SER A 2 -4.55 -11.24 18.77
C SER A 2 -3.13 -10.65 18.73
N SER A 3 -2.17 -11.41 18.21
CA SER A 3 -0.77 -10.99 18.04
C SER A 3 -0.68 -9.69 17.22
N ILE A 4 0.19 -8.77 17.63
CA ILE A 4 0.51 -7.51 16.92
C ILE A 4 0.93 -7.80 15.47
N GLN A 5 1.57 -8.95 15.20
CA GLN A 5 1.96 -9.35 13.85
C GLN A 5 0.76 -9.65 12.94
N LYS A 6 -0.39 -10.11 13.47
CA LYS A 6 -1.60 -10.30 12.64
C LYS A 6 -2.13 -8.99 12.07
N ARG A 7 -1.73 -7.82 12.61
CA ARG A 7 -2.13 -6.49 12.11
C ARG A 7 -1.21 -5.96 11.01
N SER A 8 -0.02 -6.54 10.86
CA SER A 8 0.98 -6.17 9.86
C SER A 8 1.03 -7.25 8.76
N SER A 9 0.25 -7.09 7.70
CA SER A 9 0.49 -7.85 6.47
C SER A 9 1.62 -7.17 5.68
N GLY A 10 2.76 -7.84 5.51
CA GLY A 10 3.82 -7.40 4.58
C GLY A 10 4.68 -6.22 5.04
N GLY A 11 4.76 -5.94 6.35
CA GLY A 11 5.58 -4.84 6.90
C GLY A 11 4.93 -3.45 6.78
N LEU A 12 3.70 -3.38 6.30
CA LEU A 12 2.91 -2.15 6.22
C LEU A 12 2.08 -2.00 7.50
N TRP A 13 2.26 -0.88 8.18
CA TRP A 13 1.44 -0.48 9.32
C TRP A 13 0.40 0.50 8.76
N ASN A 14 -0.88 0.28 9.05
CA ASN A 14 -1.96 0.91 8.28
C ASN A 14 -2.08 2.42 8.54
N SER A 15 -1.49 2.94 9.61
CA SER A 15 -1.48 4.37 9.92
C SER A 15 -0.32 4.76 10.82
N THR A 16 0.09 6.04 10.76
CA THR A 16 1.10 6.62 11.67
C THR A 16 0.73 6.48 13.14
N LYS A 17 -0.58 6.53 13.47
CA LYS A 17 -1.08 6.33 14.84
C LYS A 17 -0.85 4.90 15.31
N GLU A 18 -1.12 3.92 14.45
CA GLU A 18 -0.83 2.52 14.73
C GLU A 18 0.68 2.32 14.93
N THR A 19 1.49 2.91 14.04
CA THR A 19 2.96 2.93 14.16
C THR A 19 3.46 3.46 15.50
N ALA A 20 3.02 4.65 15.89
CA ALA A 20 3.39 5.23 17.17
C ALA A 20 2.96 4.35 18.36
N THR A 21 1.78 3.72 18.26
CA THR A 21 1.22 2.88 19.32
C THR A 21 2.06 1.62 19.53
N VAL A 22 2.38 0.86 18.49
CA VAL A 22 3.19 -0.35 18.71
C VAL A 22 4.66 -0.04 18.99
N ILE A 23 5.25 1.04 18.44
CA ILE A 23 6.58 1.48 18.88
C ILE A 23 6.58 1.78 20.38
N SER A 24 5.59 2.55 20.88
CA SER A 24 5.46 2.84 22.30
C SER A 24 5.26 1.58 23.14
N ALA A 25 4.47 0.62 22.66
CA ALA A 25 4.27 -0.66 23.34
C ALA A 25 5.56 -1.49 23.43
N ILE A 26 6.36 -1.51 22.35
CA ILE A 26 7.67 -2.17 22.34
C ILE A 26 8.61 -1.50 23.36
N THR A 27 8.74 -0.17 23.35
CA THR A 27 9.60 0.55 24.28
C THR A 27 9.23 0.26 25.74
N LYS A 28 7.95 0.33 26.09
CA LYS A 28 7.46 -0.01 27.45
C LYS A 28 7.74 -1.46 27.85
N TYR A 29 7.61 -2.39 26.90
CA TYR A 29 7.94 -3.78 27.13
C TYR A 29 9.44 -3.96 27.44
N LEU A 30 10.30 -3.29 26.66
CA LEU A 30 11.76 -3.34 26.87
C LEU A 30 12.19 -2.74 28.22
N GLU A 31 11.61 -1.60 28.60
CA GLU A 31 11.83 -0.97 29.91
C GLU A 31 11.50 -1.92 31.06
N LYS A 32 10.33 -2.57 30.99
CA LYS A 32 9.89 -3.51 32.03
C LYS A 32 10.75 -4.78 32.11
N LYS A 33 11.31 -5.23 30.98
CA LYS A 33 12.18 -6.42 30.89
C LYS A 33 13.63 -6.18 31.31
N GLY A 34 14.04 -4.92 31.52
CA GLY A 34 15.38 -4.59 32.03
C GLY A 34 16.52 -4.71 31.02
N ALA A 35 16.23 -4.71 29.71
CA ALA A 35 17.22 -4.65 28.62
C ALA A 35 18.35 -5.70 28.62
N ILE A 36 18.22 -6.82 29.36
CA ILE A 36 19.20 -7.93 29.32
C ILE A 36 18.79 -8.88 28.21
N PHE A 37 19.48 -8.79 27.06
CA PHE A 37 19.19 -9.59 25.87
C PHE A 37 20.25 -10.66 25.60
N SER A 38 20.81 -11.31 26.63
CA SER A 38 21.74 -12.44 26.45
C SER A 38 21.03 -13.78 26.66
N SER A 39 20.86 -14.53 25.58
CA SER A 39 20.22 -15.85 25.55
C SER A 39 20.88 -16.68 24.45
N LYS A 40 21.09 -17.95 24.76
CA LYS A 40 21.59 -18.93 23.80
C LYS A 40 20.70 -20.15 23.81
N GLY A 41 20.49 -20.76 22.65
CA GLY A 41 19.63 -21.92 22.55
C GLY A 41 19.60 -22.52 21.15
N LYS A 42 18.78 -23.56 21.03
CA LYS A 42 18.56 -24.28 19.78
C LYS A 42 17.06 -24.53 19.62
N VAL A 43 16.59 -24.34 18.38
CA VAL A 43 15.21 -24.62 17.98
C VAL A 43 15.25 -25.58 16.80
N ASP A 44 14.61 -26.72 16.96
CA ASP A 44 14.42 -27.74 15.95
C ASP A 44 13.06 -27.54 15.27
N PHE A 45 13.03 -27.62 13.95
CA PHE A 45 11.84 -27.44 13.14
C PHE A 45 11.52 -28.72 12.38
N ALA A 46 10.23 -29.10 12.40
CA ALA A 46 9.69 -30.16 11.57
C ALA A 46 8.58 -29.61 10.65
N LEU A 47 8.55 -30.12 9.42
CA LEU A 47 7.54 -29.82 8.40
C LEU A 47 6.76 -31.10 8.12
N ASN A 48 5.44 -31.08 8.30
CA ASN A 48 4.58 -32.25 8.18
C ASN A 48 5.13 -33.44 9.00
N ASP A 49 5.49 -33.15 10.25
CA ASP A 49 6.06 -34.08 11.23
C ASP A 49 7.43 -34.68 10.86
N LYS A 50 8.05 -34.24 9.76
CA LYS A 50 9.40 -34.64 9.38
C LYS A 50 10.41 -33.56 9.78
N PRO A 51 11.47 -33.89 10.54
CA PRO A 51 12.54 -32.94 10.88
C PRO A 51 13.15 -32.34 9.61
N VAL A 52 13.25 -31.00 9.54
CA VAL A 52 13.74 -30.28 8.36
C VAL A 52 14.98 -29.46 8.62
N THR A 53 15.09 -28.82 9.79
CA THR A 53 16.26 -27.99 10.12
C THR A 53 16.33 -27.67 11.61
N SER A 54 17.46 -27.11 12.03
CA SER A 54 17.67 -26.55 13.37
C SER A 54 18.31 -25.17 13.24
N ILE A 55 17.92 -24.25 14.12
CA ILE A 55 18.53 -22.93 14.25
C ILE A 55 19.11 -22.80 15.66
N GLU A 56 20.42 -22.65 15.72
CA GLU A 56 21.11 -22.26 16.94
C GLU A 56 21.21 -20.74 16.99
N TYR A 57 20.91 -20.17 18.15
CA TYR A 57 20.98 -18.73 18.36
C TYR A 57 21.83 -18.43 19.58
N ASP A 58 22.60 -17.34 19.47
CA ASP A 58 23.36 -16.75 20.55
C ASP A 58 23.25 -15.24 20.44
N THR A 59 22.50 -14.63 21.36
CA THR A 59 22.19 -13.21 21.29
C THR A 59 23.33 -12.31 21.73
N SER A 60 24.47 -12.86 22.18
CA SER A 60 25.70 -12.08 22.39
C SER A 60 26.54 -11.92 21.11
N LYS A 61 26.27 -12.70 20.05
CA LYS A 61 27.03 -12.63 18.79
C LYS A 61 26.36 -11.71 17.78
N THR A 62 27.13 -10.94 17.02
CA THR A 62 26.63 -9.94 16.05
C THR A 62 26.22 -10.54 14.70
N SER A 63 26.90 -11.62 14.26
CA SER A 63 26.55 -12.36 13.05
C SER A 63 25.73 -13.59 13.41
N ARG A 64 24.53 -13.72 12.83
CA ARG A 64 23.62 -14.84 13.09
C ARG A 64 22.88 -15.26 11.81
N GLU A 65 23.02 -16.50 11.41
CA GLU A 65 22.13 -17.10 10.42
C GLU A 65 20.84 -17.59 11.10
N LEU A 66 19.94 -16.67 11.43
CA LEU A 66 18.63 -17.00 12.05
C LEU A 66 17.53 -17.26 11.02
N LYS A 67 17.90 -17.46 9.75
CA LYS A 67 16.97 -17.72 8.65
C LYS A 67 17.43 -18.96 7.91
N LYS A 68 16.50 -19.89 7.65
CA LYS A 68 16.72 -21.05 6.80
C LYS A 68 15.61 -21.12 5.76
N TYR A 69 15.99 -21.44 4.53
CA TYR A 69 15.06 -21.65 3.42
C TYR A 69 14.92 -23.15 3.18
N ILE A 70 13.69 -23.63 3.21
CA ILE A 70 13.39 -25.05 3.01
C ILE A 70 12.57 -25.15 1.71
N PRO A 71 13.08 -25.81 0.66
CA PRO A 71 12.31 -26.02 -0.55
C PRO A 71 11.17 -26.99 -0.27
N LEU A 72 9.95 -26.61 -0.65
CA LEU A 72 8.78 -27.46 -0.55
C LEU A 72 8.76 -28.39 -1.77
N LYS A 73 8.98 -29.69 -1.54
CA LYS A 73 9.08 -30.70 -2.60
C LYS A 73 7.73 -31.26 -3.04
N GLU A 74 6.72 -31.15 -2.19
CA GLU A 74 5.37 -31.68 -2.42
C GLU A 74 4.39 -30.52 -2.60
N ASN A 75 3.55 -30.59 -3.63
CA ASN A 75 2.42 -29.68 -3.81
C ASN A 75 1.30 -30.09 -2.83
N ALA A 76 1.35 -29.55 -1.62
CA ALA A 76 0.32 -29.77 -0.61
C ALA A 76 -0.58 -28.53 -0.52
N THR A 77 -1.85 -28.75 -0.20
CA THR A 77 -2.80 -27.67 0.10
C THR A 77 -2.53 -27.03 1.46
N ASN A 78 -1.92 -27.79 2.39
CA ASN A 78 -1.59 -27.35 3.73
C ASN A 78 -0.18 -27.82 4.12
N TYR A 79 0.54 -27.00 4.88
CA TYR A 79 1.80 -27.36 5.51
C TYR A 79 1.68 -27.15 7.02
N SER A 80 2.08 -28.15 7.80
CA SER A 80 2.17 -28.04 9.26
C SER A 80 3.63 -27.82 9.65
N VAL A 81 3.92 -26.78 10.41
CA VAL A 81 5.26 -26.53 10.95
C VAL A 81 5.21 -26.61 12.46
N THR A 82 6.04 -27.48 13.03
CA THR A 82 6.23 -27.60 14.47
C THR A 82 7.64 -27.17 14.83
N ALA A 83 7.77 -26.49 15.97
CA ALA A 83 9.05 -26.03 16.49
C ALA A 83 9.20 -26.52 17.94
N THR A 84 10.32 -27.15 18.24
CA THR A 84 10.65 -27.72 19.54
C THR A 84 12.05 -27.29 19.96
N GLY A 85 12.28 -26.92 21.22
CA GLY A 85 13.59 -26.45 21.66
C GLY A 85 13.53 -25.68 22.97
N THR A 86 14.64 -25.03 23.33
CA THR A 86 14.78 -24.31 24.60
C THR A 86 13.70 -23.24 24.74
N LYS A 87 12.77 -23.48 25.68
CA LYS A 87 11.61 -22.62 25.98
C LYS A 87 12.05 -21.36 26.73
N SER A 88 12.65 -20.40 26.02
CA SER A 88 12.60 -19.01 26.49
C SER A 88 11.19 -18.49 26.25
N THR A 89 10.57 -17.85 27.24
CA THR A 89 9.23 -17.23 27.11
C THR A 89 9.17 -16.17 26.02
N ASP A 90 10.33 -15.68 25.59
CA ASP A 90 10.48 -14.56 24.65
C ASP A 90 10.85 -15.04 23.25
N LEU A 91 10.92 -16.35 23.02
CA LEU A 91 11.23 -16.91 21.71
C LEU A 91 9.99 -16.85 20.81
N SER A 92 10.07 -16.07 19.73
CA SER A 92 9.13 -16.07 18.61
C SER A 92 9.87 -16.41 17.31
N PHE A 93 9.19 -17.10 16.41
CA PHE A 93 9.68 -17.35 15.06
C PHE A 93 8.60 -17.00 14.04
N ASP A 94 9.03 -16.55 12.87
CA ASP A 94 8.17 -16.20 11.76
C ASP A 94 8.31 -17.24 10.65
N LEU A 95 7.17 -17.65 10.08
CA LEU A 95 7.12 -18.52 8.91
C LEU A 95 6.67 -17.73 7.69
N THR A 96 7.50 -17.69 6.65
CA THR A 96 7.18 -17.03 5.38
C THR A 96 7.16 -18.06 4.27
N LEU A 97 6.00 -18.22 3.63
CA LEU A 97 5.86 -19.00 2.40
C LEU A 97 6.16 -18.10 1.19
N LYS A 98 7.17 -18.46 0.40
CA LYS A 98 7.51 -17.75 -0.84
C LYS A 98 7.23 -18.65 -2.04
N GLY A 99 6.44 -18.17 -2.98
CA GLY A 99 6.15 -18.85 -4.23
C GLY A 99 5.84 -17.85 -5.34
N THR A 100 5.97 -18.29 -6.58
CA THR A 100 5.56 -17.50 -7.75
C THR A 100 4.11 -17.81 -8.05
N LEU A 101 3.23 -16.82 -7.93
CA LEU A 101 1.88 -16.91 -8.46
C LEU A 101 1.97 -16.85 -9.99
N LYS A 102 1.75 -18.01 -10.64
CA LYS A 102 1.64 -18.06 -12.09
C LYS A 102 0.20 -17.82 -12.48
N PHE A 103 -0.07 -16.66 -13.07
CA PHE A 103 -1.34 -16.41 -13.73
C PHE A 103 -1.32 -17.11 -15.10
N LYS A 104 -2.44 -17.71 -15.50
CA LYS A 104 -2.54 -18.26 -16.86
C LYS A 104 -2.64 -17.07 -17.81
N ASP A 105 -1.55 -16.80 -18.54
CA ASP A 105 -1.53 -15.81 -19.61
C ASP A 105 -2.53 -16.21 -20.70
N LYS A 106 -3.66 -15.51 -20.74
CA LYS A 106 -4.43 -15.30 -21.96
C LYS A 106 -4.81 -13.83 -22.03
N ASP A 107 -3.82 -12.99 -22.33
CA ASP A 107 -3.99 -11.98 -23.38
C ASP A 107 -2.64 -11.37 -23.80
N LEU A 108 -2.43 -11.35 -25.11
CA LEU A 108 -1.18 -11.03 -25.84
C LEU A 108 -0.78 -9.54 -25.79
N LEU A 109 -1.35 -8.75 -24.86
CA LEU A 109 -1.16 -7.29 -24.80
C LEU A 109 -0.91 -6.72 -23.40
N GLY A 110 -0.42 -7.53 -22.45
CA GLY A 110 0.30 -7.01 -21.28
C GLY A 110 -0.50 -6.08 -20.36
N SER A 111 -1.77 -6.38 -20.10
CA SER A 111 -2.46 -5.82 -18.94
C SER A 111 -2.47 -6.85 -17.83
N GLU A 112 -2.00 -6.47 -16.64
CA GLU A 112 -2.37 -7.17 -15.42
C GLU A 112 -3.89 -7.37 -15.45
N THR A 113 -4.34 -8.62 -15.28
CA THR A 113 -5.77 -8.92 -15.35
C THR A 113 -6.50 -8.05 -14.34
N GLN A 114 -7.53 -7.34 -14.78
CA GLN A 114 -8.39 -6.48 -13.96
C GLN A 114 -8.77 -7.13 -12.62
N ALA A 115 -8.92 -8.46 -12.59
CA ALA A 115 -9.17 -9.29 -11.42
C ALA A 115 -8.10 -9.22 -10.32
N SER A 116 -6.81 -9.11 -10.67
CA SER A 116 -5.71 -8.98 -9.71
C SER A 116 -5.75 -7.63 -9.01
N ILE A 117 -6.02 -6.56 -9.76
CA ILE A 117 -6.23 -5.21 -9.24
C ILE A 117 -7.54 -5.13 -8.43
N ASP A 118 -8.60 -5.79 -8.89
CA ASP A 118 -9.90 -5.84 -8.21
C ASP A 118 -9.82 -6.55 -6.85
N SER A 119 -8.97 -7.58 -6.73
CA SER A 119 -8.73 -8.26 -5.45
C SER A 119 -7.96 -7.40 -4.43
N LEU A 120 -7.24 -6.37 -4.89
CA LEU A 120 -6.53 -5.38 -4.07
C LEU A 120 -7.37 -4.12 -3.79
N ARG A 121 -8.52 -3.96 -4.45
CA ARG A 121 -9.44 -2.83 -4.20
C ARG A 121 -10.10 -3.02 -2.84
N ASN A 122 -9.55 -2.38 -1.81
CA ASN A 122 -10.16 -2.27 -0.49
C ASN A 122 -11.33 -1.26 -0.49
N GLY A 123 -12.34 -1.51 -1.33
CA GLY A 123 -13.60 -0.79 -1.34
C GLY A 123 -13.65 0.57 -2.04
N LEU A 124 -12.56 0.94 -2.71
CA LEU A 124 -12.44 2.19 -3.45
C LEU A 124 -12.28 1.89 -4.95
N LYS A 125 -13.23 2.38 -5.76
CA LYS A 125 -13.13 2.32 -7.23
C LYS A 125 -12.73 3.70 -7.74
N ILE A 126 -11.51 3.83 -8.27
CA ILE A 126 -10.97 5.07 -8.84
C ILE A 126 -10.82 4.93 -10.36
N LYS A 127 -11.10 6.02 -11.08
CA LYS A 127 -10.86 6.19 -12.50
C LYS A 127 -10.17 7.55 -12.71
N ARG A 128 -9.01 7.55 -13.35
CA ARG A 128 -8.31 8.76 -13.81
C ARG A 128 -8.57 8.95 -15.30
N ILE A 129 -8.89 10.17 -15.73
CA ILE A 129 -9.20 10.53 -17.12
C ILE A 129 -8.37 11.75 -17.48
N PHE A 130 -7.76 11.73 -18.65
CA PHE A 130 -7.01 12.87 -19.19
C PHE A 130 -7.78 13.46 -20.36
N ASN A 131 -7.83 14.78 -20.41
CA ASN A 131 -8.42 15.55 -21.51
C ASN A 131 -7.46 16.67 -21.90
N SER A 132 -7.31 16.93 -23.20
CA SER A 132 -6.60 18.14 -23.64
C SER A 132 -7.49 19.34 -23.35
N VAL A 133 -6.88 20.50 -23.11
CA VAL A 133 -7.62 21.70 -22.72
C VAL A 133 -7.32 22.83 -23.68
N LYS A 134 -8.37 23.51 -24.12
CA LYS A 134 -8.26 24.79 -24.80
C LYS A 134 -8.68 25.91 -23.85
N ARG A 135 -7.80 26.89 -23.70
CA ARG A 135 -8.08 28.10 -22.93
C ARG A 135 -8.84 29.09 -23.83
N ILE A 136 -10.05 29.46 -23.42
CA ILE A 136 -10.93 30.37 -24.15
C ILE A 136 -11.26 31.54 -23.23
N ARG A 137 -11.36 32.75 -23.79
CA ARG A 137 -11.82 33.93 -23.08
C ARG A 137 -13.22 34.28 -23.55
N ASP A 138 -14.10 34.61 -22.62
CA ASP A 138 -15.43 35.12 -22.94
C ASP A 138 -15.40 36.62 -23.27
N LEU A 139 -16.58 37.19 -23.56
CA LEU A 139 -16.75 38.63 -23.84
C LEU A 139 -16.38 39.53 -22.65
N ASN A 140 -16.37 38.98 -21.43
CA ASN A 140 -15.98 39.67 -20.21
C ASN A 140 -14.48 39.46 -19.86
N ASN A 141 -13.71 38.89 -20.79
CA ASN A 141 -12.29 38.55 -20.62
C ASN A 141 -12.02 37.53 -19.49
N GLN A 142 -13.03 36.74 -19.10
CA GLN A 142 -12.90 35.66 -18.15
C GLN A 142 -12.41 34.39 -18.85
N GLU A 143 -11.39 33.74 -18.27
CA GLU A 143 -10.77 32.54 -18.83
C GLU A 143 -11.52 31.26 -18.44
N TYR A 144 -11.80 30.41 -19.44
CA TYR A 144 -12.42 29.11 -19.28
C TYR A 144 -11.58 28.02 -19.93
N LEU A 145 -11.54 26.86 -19.28
CA LEU A 145 -10.85 25.65 -19.74
C LEU A 145 -11.87 24.71 -20.39
N VAL A 146 -11.78 24.52 -21.71
CA VAL A 146 -12.71 23.63 -22.44
C VAL A 146 -12.03 22.30 -22.75
N PRO A 147 -12.52 21.18 -22.19
CA PRO A 147 -11.91 19.88 -22.34
C PRO A 147 -12.25 19.27 -23.71
N HIS A 148 -11.26 18.65 -24.34
CA HIS A 148 -11.37 17.88 -25.56
C HIS A 148 -10.82 16.46 -25.35
N THR A 149 -11.22 15.54 -26.21
CA THR A 149 -10.64 14.20 -26.22
C THR A 149 -9.19 14.31 -26.68
N LEU A 150 -8.26 13.68 -25.95
CA LEU A 150 -6.89 13.49 -26.41
C LEU A 150 -6.90 12.53 -27.60
N ILE A 151 -6.62 13.06 -28.80
CA ILE A 151 -6.52 12.26 -30.02
C ILE A 151 -5.04 11.98 -30.28
N GLY A 152 -4.66 10.71 -30.39
CA GLY A 152 -3.30 10.29 -30.77
C GLY A 152 -2.25 10.30 -29.66
N GLY A 153 -2.61 10.69 -28.43
CA GLY A 153 -1.79 10.47 -27.21
C GLY A 153 -0.44 11.21 -27.17
N LYS A 154 -0.17 12.11 -28.11
CA LYS A 154 1.04 12.94 -28.12
C LYS A 154 0.73 14.30 -27.49
N LEU A 155 1.60 14.73 -26.59
CA LEU A 155 1.58 16.06 -25.98
C LEU A 155 2.87 16.80 -26.33
N GLN A 156 2.74 18.10 -26.55
CA GLN A 156 3.86 19.02 -26.74
C GLN A 156 4.16 19.80 -25.46
N VAL A 157 5.39 20.30 -25.36
CA VAL A 157 5.80 21.16 -24.24
C VAL A 157 4.94 22.43 -24.25
N GLY A 158 4.36 22.77 -23.09
CA GLY A 158 3.49 23.93 -22.92
C GLY A 158 1.99 23.65 -23.13
N GLU A 159 1.61 22.44 -23.53
CA GLU A 159 0.20 22.05 -23.57
C GLU A 159 -0.33 21.69 -22.17
N GLU A 160 -1.59 22.03 -21.92
CA GLU A 160 -2.28 21.74 -20.66
C GLU A 160 -3.23 20.54 -20.79
N LEU A 161 -3.28 19.74 -19.73
CA LEU A 161 -4.23 18.65 -19.56
C LEU A 161 -5.16 18.92 -18.40
N LEU A 162 -6.43 18.57 -18.58
CA LEU A 162 -7.38 18.43 -17.50
C LEU A 162 -7.32 16.97 -17.04
N VAL A 163 -6.94 16.78 -15.78
CA VAL A 163 -6.95 15.48 -15.12
C VAL A 163 -8.21 15.40 -14.28
N LYS A 164 -9.07 14.44 -14.62
CA LYS A 164 -10.29 14.15 -13.86
C LYS A 164 -10.16 12.84 -13.12
N ILE A 165 -10.17 12.91 -11.79
CA ILE A 165 -10.21 11.74 -10.92
C ILE A 165 -11.64 11.54 -10.45
N GLN A 166 -12.23 10.41 -10.84
CA GLN A 166 -13.55 10.00 -10.42
C GLN A 166 -13.43 8.80 -9.51
N PHE A 167 -14.08 8.83 -8.35
CA PHE A 167 -14.09 7.66 -7.50
C PHE A 167 -15.41 7.47 -6.76
N ARG A 168 -15.67 6.22 -6.42
CA ARG A 168 -16.82 5.79 -5.62
C ARG A 168 -16.34 4.87 -4.51
N VAL A 169 -16.86 5.12 -3.32
CA VAL A 169 -16.61 4.33 -2.12
C VAL A 169 -17.75 3.32 -1.89
N ASP A 170 -17.41 2.10 -1.51
CA ASP A 170 -18.39 1.02 -1.22
C ASP A 170 -18.82 0.95 0.25
N LYS A 171 -18.13 1.69 1.12
CA LYS A 171 -18.39 1.89 2.55
C LYS A 171 -18.09 3.32 2.94
N ASP A 172 -18.45 3.68 4.17
CA ASP A 172 -18.11 4.98 4.72
C ASP A 172 -16.62 5.01 5.06
N TYR A 173 -15.94 6.10 4.69
CA TYR A 173 -14.56 6.38 5.06
C TYR A 173 -14.49 7.67 5.86
N GLU A 174 -13.65 7.68 6.88
CA GLU A 174 -13.26 8.87 7.63
C GLU A 174 -11.76 9.06 7.47
N TYR A 175 -11.33 10.32 7.28
CA TYR A 175 -9.92 10.69 7.12
C TYR A 175 -9.20 9.96 5.96
N LEU A 176 -9.78 10.02 4.77
CA LEU A 176 -9.16 9.45 3.55
C LEU A 176 -8.16 10.45 2.95
N LEU A 177 -6.98 9.97 2.59
CA LEU A 177 -5.98 10.69 1.79
C LEU A 177 -5.95 10.08 0.39
N LEU A 178 -6.12 10.91 -0.63
CA LEU A 178 -5.91 10.55 -2.02
C LEU A 178 -4.65 11.25 -2.53
N GLU A 179 -3.68 10.46 -2.97
CA GLU A 179 -2.46 10.97 -3.61
C GLU A 179 -2.52 10.64 -5.11
N ASP A 180 -2.47 11.68 -5.95
CA ASP A 180 -2.37 11.57 -7.40
C ASP A 180 -0.97 11.99 -7.85
N PHE A 181 -0.13 11.01 -8.16
CA PHE A 181 1.22 11.25 -8.64
C PHE A 181 1.21 11.81 -10.07
N LEU A 182 2.04 12.82 -10.28
CA LEU A 182 2.26 13.45 -11.57
C LEU A 182 3.23 12.58 -12.39
N PRO A 183 2.96 12.36 -13.69
CA PRO A 183 3.99 11.83 -14.57
C PRO A 183 5.16 12.80 -14.66
N SER A 184 6.38 12.29 -14.80
CA SER A 184 7.58 13.14 -14.95
C SER A 184 7.42 14.12 -16.12
N GLY A 185 7.85 15.37 -15.91
CA GLY A 185 7.75 16.44 -16.91
C GLY A 185 6.41 17.19 -16.94
N PHE A 186 5.47 16.83 -16.06
CA PHE A 186 4.23 17.58 -15.86
C PHE A 186 4.27 18.40 -14.58
N GLU A 187 3.64 19.57 -14.62
CA GLU A 187 3.43 20.43 -13.46
C GLU A 187 1.94 20.77 -13.31
N VAL A 188 1.48 20.91 -12.08
CA VAL A 188 0.10 21.29 -11.80
C VAL A 188 -0.07 22.79 -12.03
N THR A 189 -0.97 23.21 -12.91
CA THR A 189 -1.25 24.64 -13.11
C THR A 189 -2.37 25.11 -12.18
N LYS A 190 -3.39 24.28 -11.94
CA LYS A 190 -4.52 24.55 -11.04
C LYS A 190 -4.87 23.34 -10.18
N THR A 191 -5.27 23.59 -8.93
CA THR A 191 -5.76 22.55 -8.01
C THR A 191 -7.26 22.25 -8.19
N ASP A 192 -8.00 23.22 -8.71
CA ASP A 192 -9.36 23.05 -9.19
C ASP A 192 -9.53 23.85 -10.50
N ALA A 193 -9.76 23.15 -11.60
CA ALA A 193 -9.88 23.76 -12.92
C ALA A 193 -11.10 24.68 -13.07
N TYR A 194 -12.16 24.48 -12.26
CA TYR A 194 -13.44 25.18 -12.40
C TYR A 194 -13.94 25.83 -11.09
N GLU A 195 -13.14 25.82 -10.03
CA GLU A 195 -13.50 26.38 -8.71
C GLU A 195 -14.88 25.91 -8.22
N GLY A 196 -15.13 24.60 -8.37
CA GLY A 196 -16.43 24.00 -8.16
C GLY A 196 -16.72 23.62 -6.71
N ILE A 197 -17.69 22.71 -6.54
CA ILE A 197 -17.99 22.12 -5.23
C ILE A 197 -16.75 21.40 -4.71
N ARG A 198 -16.23 21.88 -3.58
CA ARG A 198 -15.09 21.26 -2.91
C ARG A 198 -15.54 20.02 -2.14
N TYR A 199 -15.03 18.86 -2.56
CA TYR A 199 -15.32 17.56 -1.91
C TYR A 199 -14.33 17.17 -0.81
N TYR A 200 -13.20 17.87 -0.74
CA TYR A 200 -12.11 17.65 0.22
C TYR A 200 -12.03 18.81 1.22
N THR A 201 -11.45 18.55 2.38
CA THR A 201 -11.23 19.58 3.41
C THR A 201 -9.93 20.35 3.16
N HIS A 202 -8.91 19.67 2.65
CA HIS A 202 -7.62 20.26 2.34
C HIS A 202 -7.00 19.61 1.09
N SER A 203 -6.12 20.34 0.42
CA SER A 203 -5.33 19.83 -0.70
C SER A 203 -3.93 20.41 -0.66
N GLU A 204 -2.94 19.58 -0.94
CA GLU A 204 -1.54 19.98 -1.07
C GLU A 204 -1.06 19.74 -2.50
N ARG A 205 -0.38 20.73 -3.07
CA ARG A 205 0.39 20.60 -4.29
C ARG A 205 1.85 20.36 -3.92
N ARG A 206 2.41 19.26 -4.41
CA ARG A 206 3.85 18.94 -4.32
C ARG A 206 4.42 18.77 -5.72
N ASP A 207 5.74 18.70 -5.82
CA ASP A 207 6.42 18.59 -7.11
C ASP A 207 6.06 17.29 -7.84
N GLU A 208 5.90 16.19 -7.10
CA GLU A 208 5.64 14.86 -7.65
C GLU A 208 4.17 14.43 -7.61
N LYS A 209 3.30 15.18 -6.92
CA LYS A 209 1.91 14.76 -6.69
C LYS A 209 0.96 15.89 -6.24
N MET A 210 -0.32 15.63 -6.43
CA MET A 210 -1.41 16.29 -5.70
C MET A 210 -1.93 15.39 -4.58
N ALA A 211 -2.11 15.94 -3.39
CA ALA A 211 -2.72 15.25 -2.25
C ALA A 211 -4.04 15.90 -1.86
N PHE A 212 -5.08 15.09 -1.63
CA PHE A 212 -6.42 15.54 -1.23
C PHE A 212 -6.87 14.85 0.05
N PHE A 213 -7.27 15.64 1.04
CA PHE A 213 -7.66 15.18 2.36
C PHE A 213 -9.17 15.26 2.54
N PHE A 214 -9.79 14.12 2.79
CA PHE A 214 -11.23 13.99 3.00
C PHE A 214 -11.52 13.67 4.45
N SER A 215 -12.27 14.54 5.13
CA SER A 215 -12.75 14.27 6.49
C SER A 215 -13.74 13.11 6.51
N LYS A 216 -14.69 13.08 5.58
CA LYS A 216 -15.71 12.04 5.48
C LYS A 216 -16.17 11.80 4.05
N LEU A 217 -16.30 10.51 3.68
CA LEU A 217 -16.89 10.06 2.43
C LEU A 217 -17.96 9.01 2.73
N GLN A 218 -19.18 9.24 2.26
CA GLN A 218 -20.30 8.34 2.48
C GLN A 218 -20.41 7.31 1.36
N LYS A 219 -20.77 6.07 1.74
CA LYS A 219 -21.02 4.95 0.85
C LYS A 219 -21.89 5.36 -0.32
N GLY A 220 -21.47 4.98 -1.53
CA GLY A 220 -22.24 5.20 -2.75
C GLY A 220 -22.15 6.62 -3.32
N LYS A 221 -21.53 7.58 -2.63
CA LYS A 221 -21.29 8.92 -3.16
C LYS A 221 -20.18 8.88 -4.20
N SER A 222 -20.47 9.44 -5.38
CA SER A 222 -19.47 9.64 -6.44
C SER A 222 -18.80 11.00 -6.26
N THR A 223 -17.48 11.01 -6.26
CA THR A 223 -16.67 12.23 -6.14
C THR A 223 -15.89 12.46 -7.43
N ASN A 224 -15.80 13.73 -7.86
CA ASN A 224 -15.06 14.13 -9.05
C ASN A 224 -14.10 15.25 -8.69
N LEU A 225 -12.80 15.00 -8.83
CA LEU A 225 -11.74 16.01 -8.74
C LEU A 225 -11.30 16.38 -10.15
N ARG A 226 -10.92 17.65 -10.34
CA ARG A 226 -10.55 18.21 -11.64
C ARG A 226 -9.36 19.15 -11.42
N THR A 227 -8.17 18.69 -11.77
CA THR A 227 -6.92 19.46 -11.70
C THR A 227 -6.43 19.74 -13.10
#